data_AF-A0A2R6H9T6-F1
#
_entry.id   AF-A0A2R6H9T6-F1
#
_cell.length_a   1.000
_cell.length_b   1.000
_cell.length_c   1.000
_cell.angle_alpha   90.00
_cell.angle_beta   90.00
_cell.angle_gamma   90.00
#
_symmetry.space_group_name_H-M   'P 1'
#
loop_
_entity.id
_entity.type
_entity.pdbx_description
1 polymer ?
#
loop_
_entity_poly.entity_id
_entity_poly.type
_entity_poly.pdbx_seq_one_letter_code
_entity_poly.pdbx_strand_id
1 'polypeptide(L)' 'MSDSANRPLDVLEASVGGTVTVQLKDGDVYEGRLAGYDQHMNLVVEEGEDTTIIRGDNVVSIRP' A
#
# COMPACT_ATOMS: atom_id res chain seq x y z
N MET A 1 -2.55 -2.73 -27.63
CA MET A 1 -2.87 -1.77 -26.55
C MET A 1 -2.74 -2.57 -25.27
N SER A 2 -1.73 -2.25 -24.47
CA SER A 2 -1.25 -3.13 -23.40
C SER A 2 -2.31 -3.29 -22.32
N ASP A 3 -2.50 -4.54 -21.91
CA ASP A 3 -3.28 -4.97 -20.76
C ASP A 3 -2.57 -4.60 -19.44
N SER A 4 -1.96 -3.41 -19.38
CA SER A 4 -1.12 -2.92 -18.28
C SER A 4 -1.92 -2.38 -17.10
N ALA A 5 -3.24 -2.57 -17.11
CA ALA A 5 -4.14 -2.31 -15.97
C ALA A 5 -4.64 -3.62 -15.32
N ASN A 6 -4.14 -4.78 -15.75
CA ASN A 6 -4.69 -6.09 -15.36
C ASN A 6 -3.88 -6.85 -14.31
N ARG A 7 -2.78 -6.31 -13.77
CA ARG A 7 -2.08 -6.96 -12.64
C ARG A 7 -2.37 -6.21 -11.34
N PRO A 8 -2.75 -6.91 -10.25
CA PRO A 8 -3.06 -6.27 -8.97
C PRO A 8 -1.98 -5.31 -8.44
N LEU A 9 -0.70 -5.60 -8.70
CA LEU A 9 0.41 -4.75 -8.27
C LEU A 9 0.55 -3.46 -9.10
N ASP A 10 0.03 -3.41 -10.34
CA ASP A 10 0.09 -2.20 -11.17
C ASP A 10 -0.71 -1.05 -10.51
N VAL A 11 -1.77 -1.39 -9.76
CA VAL A 11 -2.54 -0.42 -8.97
C VAL A 11 -1.68 0.17 -7.86
N LEU A 12 -0.89 -0.65 -7.17
CA LEU A 12 0.02 -0.17 -6.12
C LEU A 12 1.14 0.68 -6.71
N GLU A 13 1.71 0.28 -7.84
CA GLU A 13 2.70 1.09 -8.58
C GLU A 13 2.15 2.48 -8.90
N ALA A 14 0.93 2.54 -9.44
CA ALA A 14 0.27 3.80 -9.76
C ALA A 14 -0.09 4.64 -8.51
N SER A 15 -0.14 4.01 -7.34
CA SER A 15 -0.47 4.66 -6.07
C SER A 15 0.76 5.18 -5.31
N VAL A 16 1.99 4.84 -5.75
CA VAL A 16 3.22 5.33 -5.11
C VAL A 16 3.26 6.86 -5.17
N GLY A 17 3.51 7.48 -4.02
CA GLY A 17 3.46 8.93 -3.82
C GLY A 17 2.07 9.49 -3.51
N GLY A 18 1.01 8.70 -3.70
CA GLY A 18 -0.37 9.03 -3.31
C GLY A 18 -0.68 8.63 -1.87
N THR A 19 -1.81 9.11 -1.35
CA THR A 19 -2.35 8.66 -0.06
C THR A 19 -3.01 7.31 -0.24
N VAL A 20 -2.84 6.41 0.72
CA VAL A 20 -3.50 5.11 0.75
C VAL A 20 -4.09 4.85 2.14
N THR A 21 -5.18 4.10 2.18
CA THR A 21 -5.71 3.50 3.41
C THR A 21 -5.41 2.01 3.43
N VAL A 22 -4.76 1.54 4.49
CA VAL A 22 -4.36 0.13 4.68
C VAL A 22 -5.14 -0.45 5.86
N GLN A 23 -5.84 -1.55 5.64
CA GLN A 23 -6.55 -2.29 6.70
C GLN A 23 -5.77 -3.57 7.06
N LEU A 24 -5.55 -3.81 8.35
CA LEU A 24 -4.85 -4.98 8.88
C LEU A 24 -5.82 -6.04 9.43
N LYS A 25 -5.28 -7.23 9.70
CA LYS A 25 -6.05 -8.41 10.16
C LYS A 25 -6.69 -8.25 11.55
N ASP A 26 -6.07 -7.47 12.43
CA ASP A 26 -6.57 -7.14 13.77
C ASP A 26 -7.67 -6.07 13.75
N GLY A 27 -7.91 -5.46 12.59
CA GLY A 27 -8.89 -4.39 12.39
C GLY A 27 -8.29 -3.00 12.40
N ASP A 28 -6.98 -2.86 12.66
CA ASP A 28 -6.31 -1.57 12.62
C ASP A 28 -6.29 -1.00 11.20
N VAL A 29 -6.35 0.32 11.11
CA VAL A 29 -6.36 1.07 9.86
C VAL A 29 -5.27 2.13 9.91
N TYR A 30 -4.43 2.14 8.88
CA TYR A 30 -3.39 3.14 8.67
C TYR A 30 -3.73 3.98 7.44
N GLU A 31 -3.50 5.28 7.53
CA GLU A 31 -3.64 6.20 6.41
C GLU A 31 -2.35 6.99 6.26
N GLY A 32 -1.86 7.11 5.02
CA GLY A 32 -0.65 7.88 4.76
C GLY A 32 -0.17 7.74 3.33
N ARG A 33 0.95 8.39 3.02
CA ARG A 33 1.54 8.37 1.68
C ARG A 33 2.24 7.05 1.42
N LEU A 34 1.88 6.34 0.35
CA LEU A 34 2.60 5.13 -0.06
C LEU A 34 3.97 5.50 -0.62
N ALA A 35 5.02 5.27 0.13
CA ALA A 35 6.40 5.56 -0.29
C ALA A 35 7.02 4.40 -1.08
N GLY A 36 6.56 3.16 -0.86
CA GLY A 36 7.04 2.00 -1.58
C GLY A 36 6.32 0.71 -1.19
N TYR A 37 6.50 -0.33 -2.00
CA TYR A 37 5.93 -1.66 -1.77
C TYR A 37 6.79 -2.75 -2.43
N ASP A 38 6.49 -4.02 -2.12
CA ASP A 38 7.07 -5.18 -2.80
C ASP A 38 6.00 -6.22 -3.21
N GLN A 39 6.45 -7.30 -3.87
CA GLN A 39 5.59 -8.40 -4.31
C GLN A 39 4.88 -9.16 -3.18
N HIS A 40 5.35 -9.03 -1.94
CA HIS A 40 4.74 -9.64 -0.75
C HIS A 40 3.72 -8.71 -0.10
N MET A 41 3.51 -7.52 -0.66
CA MET A 41 2.68 -6.43 -0.12
C MET A 41 3.22 -5.87 1.19
N ASN A 42 4.53 -5.97 1.44
CA ASN A 42 5.13 -5.12 2.47
C ASN A 42 5.05 -3.67 1.98
N LEU A 43 4.63 -2.75 2.84
CA LEU A 43 4.39 -1.35 2.48
C LEU A 43 5.26 -0.43 3.33
N VAL A 44 5.71 0.66 2.71
CA VAL A 44 6.27 1.80 3.43
C VAL A 44 5.24 2.93 3.32
N VAL A 45 4.69 3.35 4.45
CA VAL A 45 3.67 4.40 4.55
C VAL A 45 4.21 5.54 5.39
N GLU A 46 4.07 6.76 4.90
CA GLU A 46 4.53 7.97 5.58
C GLU A 46 3.34 8.83 6.04
N GLU A 47 3.36 9.25 7.29
CA GLU A 47 2.39 10.18 7.88
C GLU A 47 3.16 11.30 8.60
N GLY A 48 3.25 12.48 7.97
CA GLY A 48 4.07 13.57 8.50
C GLY A 48 5.55 13.22 8.51
N GLU A 49 6.17 13.22 9.70
CA GLU A 49 7.58 12.83 9.90
C GLU A 49 7.75 11.34 10.22
N ASP A 50 6.65 10.63 10.47
CA ASP A 50 6.68 9.22 10.84
C ASP A 50 6.68 8.32 9.60
N THR A 51 7.56 7.32 9.61
CA THR A 51 7.64 6.27 8.59
C THR A 51 7.27 4.93 9.20
N THR A 52 6.21 4.32 8.69
CA THR A 52 5.72 3.02 9.13
C THR A 52 5.99 1.96 8.07
N ILE A 53 6.59 0.84 8.48
CA ILE A 53 6.73 -0.35 7.63
C ILE A 53 5.65 -1.35 8.04
N ILE A 54 4.75 -1.68 7.11
CA ILE A 54 3.67 -2.65 7.31
C ILE A 54 4.05 -3.96 6.64
N ARG A 55 3.98 -5.08 7.39
CA ARG A 55 4.22 -6.41 6.81
C ARG A 55 3.01 -6.89 6.01
N GLY A 56 3.24 -7.35 4.79
CA GLY A 56 2.18 -7.70 3.84
C GLY A 56 1.36 -8.93 4.22
N ASP A 57 1.91 -9.82 5.05
CA ASP A 57 1.15 -10.94 5.61
C ASP A 57 0.10 -10.50 6.64
N ASN A 58 0.14 -9.26 7.14
CA ASN A 58 -0.87 -8.68 8.01
C ASN A 58 -1.89 -7.80 7.27
N VAL A 59 -1.67 -7.51 5.99
CA VAL A 59 -2.55 -6.64 5.20
C VAL A 59 -3.79 -7.40 4.72
N VAL A 60 -4.95 -6.75 4.82
CA VAL A 60 -6.24 -7.25 4.34
C VAL A 60 -6.70 -6.50 3.09
N SER A 61 -6.58 -5.17 3.09
CA SER A 61 -6.90 -4.36 1.91
C SER A 61 -6.07 -3.09 1.85
N ILE A 62 -5.83 -2.60 0.64
CA ILE A 62 -5.18 -1.31 0.35
C ILE A 62 -6.13 -0.54 -0.57
N ARG A 63 -6.41 0.72 -0.24
CA ARG A 63 -7.27 1.61 -1.01
C ARG A 63 -6.47 2.87 -1.41
N PRO A 64 -6.21 3.09 -2.71
CA PRO A 64 -5.64 4.34 -3.22
C PRO A 64 -6.57 5.54 -3.12
#